data_AF-A0A0B3AXG7-F1
#
_entry.id   AF-A0A0B3AXG7-F1
#
_cell.length_a   1.000
_cell.length_b   1.000
_cell.length_c   1.000
_cell.angle_alpha   90.00
_cell.angle_beta   90.00
_cell.angle_gamma   90.00
#
_symmetry.space_group_name_H-M   'P 1'
#
loop_
_entity.id
_entity.type
_entity.pdbx_description
1 polymer ?
#
loop_
_entity_poly.entity_id
_entity_poly.type
_entity_poly.pdbx_seq_one_letter_code
_entity_poly.pdbx_strand_id
1 'polypeptide(L)'
;TNGDNGWASVPDAIVLQDGRIRIYYVTAAEMEHSIGSAISSDGLNFVKEPGIRVRNLVDPALVRIDDRYLLFAASINDGFKSLPRGVYYLESSDGLNFDEPVEVFKGDNVYDPSVLKIDDKTIRVFYGKINPPQMGIESYTGKIVE
;
A
#
# COMPACT_ATOMS: atom_id res chain seq x y z
N THR A 1 -1.43 -19.50 15.33
CA THR A 1 -1.60 -18.62 14.16
C THR A 1 -0.33 -17.78 14.02
N ASN A 2 0.02 -17.29 12.82
CA ASN A 2 1.24 -16.49 12.60
C ASN A 2 1.15 -15.04 13.17
N GLY A 3 0.26 -14.82 14.15
CA GLY A 3 0.00 -13.51 14.75
C GLY A 3 -0.83 -12.55 13.89
N ASP A 4 -1.41 -12.98 12.77
CA ASP A 4 -2.28 -12.15 11.88
C ASP A 4 -3.78 -12.37 12.11
N ASN A 5 -4.16 -13.03 13.22
CA ASN A 5 -5.56 -13.34 13.57
C ASN A 5 -6.37 -14.04 12.46
N GLY A 6 -5.68 -14.78 11.58
CA GLY A 6 -6.30 -15.56 10.51
C GLY A 6 -6.49 -14.81 9.19
N TRP A 7 -6.07 -13.54 9.09
CA TRP A 7 -6.20 -12.73 7.88
C TRP A 7 -4.86 -12.16 7.43
N ALA A 8 -4.39 -12.59 6.25
CA ALA A 8 -3.29 -11.98 5.52
C ALA A 8 -3.64 -11.96 4.03
N SER A 9 -3.68 -10.80 3.38
CA SER A 9 -4.12 -10.69 1.98
C SER A 9 -3.45 -9.53 1.24
N VAL A 10 -3.64 -9.52 -0.09
CA VAL A 10 -3.21 -8.45 -1.01
C VAL A 10 -1.75 -8.04 -0.77
N PRO A 11 -0.79 -8.98 -0.88
CA PRO A 11 0.60 -8.66 -0.65
C PRO A 11 1.19 -7.87 -1.82
N ASP A 12 2.10 -6.96 -1.52
CA ASP A 12 3.04 -6.39 -2.49
C ASP A 12 4.47 -6.43 -1.91
N ALA A 13 5.47 -6.50 -2.78
CA ALA A 13 6.85 -6.77 -2.39
C ALA A 13 7.83 -5.76 -2.99
N ILE A 14 8.86 -5.42 -2.23
CA ILE A 14 9.94 -4.55 -2.69
C ILE A 14 11.31 -5.11 -2.31
N VAL A 15 12.28 -4.94 -3.21
CA VAL A 15 13.69 -5.19 -2.92
C VAL A 15 14.28 -3.95 -2.24
N LEU A 16 14.79 -4.14 -1.03
CA LEU A 16 15.47 -3.11 -0.25
C LEU A 16 16.87 -2.84 -0.81
N GLN A 17 17.47 -1.71 -0.42
CA GLN A 17 18.82 -1.33 -0.88
C GLN A 17 19.90 -2.34 -0.48
N ASP A 18 19.71 -3.05 0.63
CA ASP A 18 20.61 -4.10 1.11
C ASP A 18 20.35 -5.48 0.47
N GLY A 19 19.46 -5.55 -0.52
CA GLY A 19 19.12 -6.76 -1.25
C GLY A 19 18.09 -7.66 -0.57
N ARG A 20 17.67 -7.36 0.67
CA ARG A 20 16.54 -8.06 1.30
C ARG A 20 15.24 -7.75 0.59
N ILE A 21 14.26 -8.63 0.73
CA ILE A 21 12.91 -8.45 0.19
C ILE A 21 11.98 -8.21 1.36
N ARG A 22 11.18 -7.14 1.29
CA ARG A 22 10.10 -6.88 2.24
C ARG A 22 8.75 -7.00 1.53
N ILE A 23 7.87 -7.82 2.08
CA ILE A 23 6.46 -7.91 1.70
C ILE A 23 5.66 -7.03 2.65
N TYR A 24 4.73 -6.25 2.10
CA TYR A 24 3.67 -5.54 2.80
C TYR A 24 2.36 -6.22 2.48
N TYR A 25 1.47 -6.35 3.46
CA TYR A 25 0.23 -7.10 3.28
C TYR A 25 -0.84 -6.61 4.24
N VAL A 26 -2.11 -6.77 3.85
CA VAL A 26 -3.25 -6.50 4.72
C VAL A 26 -3.31 -7.54 5.83
N THR A 27 -3.39 -7.11 7.08
CA THR A 27 -3.39 -7.94 8.29
C THR A 27 -4.51 -7.52 9.25
N ALA A 28 -4.91 -8.47 10.10
CA ALA A 28 -5.76 -8.24 11.27
C ALA A 28 -5.01 -8.43 12.62
N ALA A 29 -3.67 -8.43 12.60
CA ALA A 29 -2.82 -8.76 13.75
C ALA A 29 -3.08 -7.92 15.02
N GLU A 30 -3.15 -6.60 14.87
CA GLU A 30 -3.37 -5.64 15.96
C GLU A 30 -4.69 -4.89 15.81
N MET A 31 -5.13 -4.73 14.56
CA MET A 31 -6.31 -4.00 14.15
C MET A 31 -6.76 -4.56 12.80
N GLU A 32 -8.07 -4.68 12.58
CA GLU A 32 -8.61 -5.04 11.27
C GLU A 32 -8.23 -3.98 10.22
N HIS A 33 -8.08 -4.39 8.96
CA HIS A 33 -7.82 -3.48 7.84
C HIS A 33 -6.59 -2.58 8.05
N SER A 34 -5.46 -3.21 8.37
CA SER A 34 -4.17 -2.54 8.51
C SER A 34 -3.11 -3.22 7.65
N ILE A 35 -1.99 -2.57 7.42
CA ILE A 35 -0.87 -3.11 6.64
C ILE A 35 0.27 -3.47 7.58
N GLY A 36 0.64 -4.75 7.56
CA GLY A 36 1.83 -5.28 8.22
C GLY A 36 2.97 -5.51 7.22
N SER A 37 4.10 -6.01 7.71
CA SER A 37 5.22 -6.39 6.84
C SER A 37 5.95 -7.65 7.32
N ALA A 38 6.63 -8.30 6.39
CA ALA A 38 7.53 -9.41 6.65
C ALA A 38 8.77 -9.28 5.75
N ILE A 39 9.93 -9.72 6.24
CA ILE A 39 11.21 -9.53 5.58
C ILE A 39 11.94 -10.85 5.35
N SER A 40 12.68 -10.93 4.25
CA SER A 40 13.46 -12.10 3.85
C SER A 40 14.82 -11.69 3.28
N SER A 41 15.85 -12.47 3.56
CA SER A 41 17.18 -12.33 2.95
C SER A 41 17.36 -13.19 1.69
N ASP A 42 16.48 -14.16 1.46
CA ASP A 42 16.58 -15.13 0.36
C ASP A 42 15.36 -15.13 -0.57
N GLY A 43 14.32 -14.35 -0.25
CA GLY A 43 13.07 -14.27 -1.00
C GLY A 43 12.16 -15.49 -0.83
N LEU A 44 12.51 -16.42 0.05
CA LEU A 44 11.78 -17.67 0.28
C LEU A 44 11.28 -17.76 1.73
N ASN A 45 12.13 -17.43 2.68
CA ASN A 45 11.85 -17.51 4.11
C ASN A 45 11.58 -16.10 4.65
N PHE A 46 10.32 -15.79 4.90
CA PHE A 46 9.88 -14.50 5.42
C PHE A 46 9.65 -14.56 6.92
N VAL A 47 10.18 -13.55 7.62
CA VAL A 47 9.96 -13.34 9.05
C VAL A 47 9.10 -12.09 9.21
N LYS A 48 7.95 -12.25 9.89
CA LYS A 48 7.06 -11.13 10.21
C LYS A 48 7.80 -10.07 11.03
N GLU A 49 7.70 -8.82 10.61
CA GLU A 49 8.24 -7.68 11.34
C GLU A 49 7.22 -7.19 12.39
N PRO A 50 7.64 -6.84 13.61
CA PRO A 50 6.73 -6.45 14.69
C PRO A 50 6.12 -5.06 14.43
N GLY A 51 4.81 -4.91 14.68
CA GLY A 51 4.08 -3.65 14.53
C GLY A 51 3.38 -3.46 13.18
N ILE A 52 2.47 -2.50 13.15
CA ILE A 52 1.72 -2.07 11.96
C ILE A 52 2.46 -0.96 11.20
N ARG A 53 2.54 -1.07 9.87
CA ARG A 53 3.11 -0.05 8.97
C ARG A 53 2.13 1.08 8.71
N VAL A 54 0.89 0.72 8.38
CA VAL A 54 -0.18 1.65 8.04
C VAL A 54 -1.49 1.16 8.66
N ARG A 55 -2.18 2.02 9.40
CA ARG A 55 -3.47 1.68 10.03
C ARG A 55 -4.62 2.08 9.10
N ASN A 56 -5.72 1.34 9.17
CA ASN A 56 -7.00 1.74 8.56
C ASN A 56 -6.95 1.96 7.03
N LEU A 57 -5.99 1.33 6.37
CA LEU A 57 -5.84 1.34 4.92
C LEU A 57 -5.48 -0.07 4.47
N VAL A 58 -5.89 -0.42 3.27
CA VAL A 58 -5.76 -1.76 2.70
C VAL A 58 -5.14 -1.71 1.31
N ASP A 59 -4.85 -2.89 0.78
CA ASP A 59 -4.42 -3.10 -0.61
C ASP A 59 -3.14 -2.32 -0.95
N PRO A 60 -2.02 -2.60 -0.25
CA PRO A 60 -0.77 -1.87 -0.44
C PRO A 60 -0.22 -2.07 -1.85
N ALA A 61 0.26 -0.98 -2.45
CA ALA A 61 1.05 -0.98 -3.68
C ALA A 61 2.25 -0.04 -3.54
N LEU A 62 3.46 -0.57 -3.72
CA LEU A 62 4.68 0.12 -3.35
C LEU A 62 5.56 0.45 -4.55
N VAL A 63 6.23 1.60 -4.45
CA VAL A 63 7.30 1.98 -5.35
C VAL A 63 8.40 2.68 -4.58
N ARG A 64 9.66 2.46 -4.98
CA ARG A 64 10.80 3.23 -4.47
C ARG A 64 11.14 4.35 -5.44
N ILE A 65 11.29 5.56 -4.92
CA ILE A 65 11.79 6.72 -5.65
C ILE A 65 13.03 7.19 -4.90
N ASP A 66 14.19 7.07 -5.52
CA ASP A 66 15.48 7.35 -4.90
C ASP A 66 15.60 6.58 -3.57
N ASP A 67 15.78 7.29 -2.45
CA ASP A 67 15.91 6.69 -1.12
C ASP A 67 14.60 6.65 -0.31
N ARG A 68 13.46 6.91 -0.95
CA ARG A 68 12.13 6.92 -0.31
C ARG A 68 11.22 5.82 -0.82
N TYR A 69 10.36 5.34 0.07
CA TYR A 69 9.26 4.43 -0.24
C TYR A 69 7.98 5.25 -0.35
N LEU A 70 7.24 5.06 -1.45
CA LEU A 70 5.85 5.47 -1.54
C LEU A 70 4.97 4.21 -1.47
N LEU A 71 4.06 4.19 -0.50
CA LEU A 71 3.04 3.16 -0.36
C LEU A 71 1.69 3.77 -0.72
N PHE A 72 1.08 3.28 -1.79
CA PHE A 72 -0.30 3.56 -2.17
C PHE A 72 -1.22 2.56 -1.49
N ALA A 73 -2.38 3.02 -1.00
CA ALA A 73 -3.36 2.18 -0.33
C ALA A 73 -4.78 2.74 -0.49
N ALA A 74 -5.77 1.87 -0.33
CA ALA A 74 -7.18 2.21 -0.43
C ALA A 74 -7.80 2.44 0.97
N SER A 75 -8.61 3.50 1.08
CA SER A 75 -9.57 3.68 2.17
C SER A 75 -10.93 3.16 1.70
N ILE A 76 -11.42 2.08 2.33
CA ILE A 76 -12.63 1.35 1.87
C ILE A 76 -13.81 1.40 2.85
N ASN A 77 -13.63 1.95 4.05
CA ASN A 77 -14.66 1.96 5.10
C ASN A 77 -14.82 3.35 5.72
N ASP A 78 -16.07 3.78 5.92
CA ASP A 78 -16.41 5.04 6.59
C ASP A 78 -16.15 4.99 8.11
N GLY A 79 -15.91 3.79 8.67
CA GLY A 79 -15.52 3.57 10.06
C GLY A 79 -14.13 4.09 10.42
N PHE A 80 -13.29 4.38 9.41
CA PHE A 80 -12.02 5.06 9.60
C PHE A 80 -12.28 6.57 9.72
N LYS A 81 -12.56 7.04 10.95
CA LYS A 81 -13.03 8.41 11.27
C LYS A 81 -12.25 9.60 10.68
N SER A 82 -11.15 9.40 9.95
CA SER A 82 -10.29 10.46 9.43
C SER A 82 -10.13 10.53 7.90
N LEU A 83 -10.46 9.49 7.12
CA LEU A 83 -10.21 9.49 5.67
C LEU A 83 -11.44 9.14 4.84
N PRO A 84 -11.86 9.99 3.90
CA PRO A 84 -12.83 9.63 2.87
C PRO A 84 -12.40 8.37 2.10
N ARG A 85 -13.36 7.70 1.47
CA ARG A 85 -13.06 6.61 0.53
C ARG A 85 -12.25 7.14 -0.66
N GLY A 86 -11.25 6.39 -1.06
CA GLY A 86 -10.32 6.82 -2.10
C GLY A 86 -8.99 6.10 -2.05
N VAL A 87 -8.07 6.56 -2.90
CA VAL A 87 -6.68 6.12 -2.93
C VAL A 87 -5.80 7.21 -2.36
N TYR A 88 -4.91 6.79 -1.46
CA TYR A 88 -3.95 7.63 -0.77
C TYR A 88 -2.55 7.09 -1.00
N TYR A 89 -1.54 7.94 -0.87
CA TYR A 89 -0.16 7.50 -0.73
C TYR A 89 0.43 7.98 0.59
N LEU A 90 1.41 7.24 1.09
CA LEU A 90 2.18 7.53 2.29
C LEU A 90 3.66 7.45 1.94
N GLU A 91 4.46 8.36 2.47
CA GLU A 91 5.92 8.35 2.30
C GLU A 91 6.60 7.67 3.49
N SER A 92 7.76 7.08 3.25
CA SER A 92 8.65 6.57 4.30
C SER A 92 10.11 6.63 3.84
N SER A 93 11.02 6.92 4.76
CA SER A 93 12.47 6.85 4.54
C SER A 93 13.08 5.49 4.90
N ASP A 94 12.38 4.67 5.69
CA ASP A 94 12.89 3.38 6.20
C ASP A 94 12.03 2.16 5.79
N GLY A 95 10.88 2.40 5.17
CA GLY A 95 9.91 1.38 4.79
C GLY A 95 9.25 0.71 6.00
N LEU A 96 9.31 1.31 7.18
CA LEU A 96 8.75 0.79 8.42
C LEU A 96 7.82 1.79 9.10
N ASN A 97 8.15 3.07 9.04
CA ASN A 97 7.39 4.17 9.59
C ASN A 97 6.92 5.05 8.43
N PHE A 98 5.60 5.14 8.25
CA PHE A 98 4.98 5.91 7.19
C PHE A 98 4.37 7.20 7.73
N ASP A 99 4.51 8.28 6.96
CA ASP A 99 3.94 9.59 7.27
C ASP A 99 2.42 9.61 7.07
N GLU A 100 1.80 10.76 7.35
CA GLU A 100 0.35 10.93 7.18
C GLU A 100 -0.09 10.73 5.71
N PRO A 101 -1.27 10.13 5.47
CA PRO A 101 -1.76 9.87 4.11
C PRO A 101 -2.02 11.14 3.31
N VAL A 102 -1.48 11.17 2.09
CA VAL A 102 -1.73 12.20 1.09
C VAL A 102 -2.72 11.67 0.06
N GLU A 103 -3.74 12.46 -0.23
CA GLU A 103 -4.79 12.09 -1.18
C GLU A 103 -4.25 12.03 -2.61
N VAL A 104 -4.49 10.90 -3.29
CA VAL A 104 -4.34 10.80 -4.76
C VAL A 104 -5.66 11.21 -5.40
N PHE A 105 -6.76 10.58 -4.96
CA PHE A 105 -8.12 10.97 -5.31
C PHE A 105 -9.15 10.36 -4.34
N LYS A 106 -10.29 11.04 -4.18
CA LYS A 106 -11.48 10.50 -3.50
C LYS A 106 -12.40 9.81 -4.48
N GLY A 107 -13.07 8.76 -4.02
CA GLY A 107 -14.10 8.08 -4.79
C GLY A 107 -14.69 6.91 -4.03
N ASP A 108 -15.98 6.69 -4.21
CA ASP A 108 -16.59 5.41 -3.87
C ASP A 108 -16.13 4.32 -4.84
N ASN A 109 -16.16 3.08 -4.38
CA ASN A 109 -15.96 1.90 -5.21
C ASN A 109 -14.62 1.85 -5.97
N VAL A 110 -13.56 2.40 -5.39
CA VAL A 110 -12.18 2.33 -5.90
C VAL A 110 -11.34 1.44 -5.00
N TYR A 111 -10.59 0.52 -5.58
CA TYR A 111 -9.92 -0.56 -4.86
C TYR A 111 -8.61 -0.96 -5.53
N ASP A 112 -7.79 -1.72 -4.80
CA ASP A 112 -6.63 -2.45 -5.33
C ASP A 112 -5.71 -1.58 -6.20
N PRO A 113 -5.11 -0.51 -5.65
CA PRO A 113 -4.15 0.26 -6.40
C PRO A 113 -2.99 -0.64 -6.85
N SER A 114 -2.41 -0.32 -8.00
CA SER A 114 -1.15 -0.87 -8.48
C SER A 114 -0.34 0.27 -9.07
N VAL A 115 0.94 0.33 -8.71
CA VAL A 115 1.79 1.48 -9.04
C VAL A 115 2.89 1.12 -10.01
N LEU A 116 3.14 1.99 -10.98
CA LEU A 116 4.22 1.90 -11.94
C LEU A 116 5.00 3.22 -11.97
N LYS A 117 6.29 3.18 -11.65
CA LYS A 117 7.23 4.26 -11.99
C LYS A 117 7.50 4.20 -13.49
N ILE A 118 7.07 5.23 -14.23
CA ILE A 118 7.30 5.33 -15.67
C ILE A 118 8.71 5.87 -15.92
N ASP A 119 9.09 6.91 -15.18
CA ASP A 119 10.41 7.54 -15.21
C ASP A 119 10.66 8.24 -13.86
N ASP A 120 11.77 8.97 -13.74
CA ASP A 120 12.17 9.64 -12.49
C ASP A 120 11.20 10.73 -12.03
N LYS A 121 10.28 11.19 -12.88
CA LYS A 121 9.34 12.27 -12.58
C LYS A 121 7.89 11.85 -12.68
N THR A 122 7.61 10.62 -13.09
CA THR A 122 6.26 10.20 -13.47
C THR A 122 5.90 8.84 -12.88
N ILE A 123 4.78 8.82 -12.16
CA ILE A 123 4.17 7.60 -11.65
C ILE A 123 2.76 7.47 -12.21
N ARG A 124 2.38 6.23 -12.53
CA ARG A 124 1.01 5.86 -12.84
C ARG A 124 0.48 4.90 -11.80
N VAL A 125 -0.68 5.22 -11.26
CA VAL A 125 -1.46 4.37 -10.37
C VAL A 125 -2.63 3.82 -11.16
N PHE A 126 -2.71 2.52 -11.29
CA PHE A 126 -3.88 1.79 -11.80
C PHE A 126 -4.75 1.37 -10.61
N TYR A 127 -6.06 1.26 -10.81
CA TYR A 127 -6.97 0.85 -9.75
C TYR A 127 -8.25 0.25 -10.33
N GLY A 128 -8.88 -0.63 -9.58
CA GLY A 128 -10.20 -1.14 -9.90
C GLY A 128 -11.29 -0.12 -9.57
N LYS A 129 -12.30 0.00 -10.42
CA LYS A 129 -13.48 0.83 -10.17
C LYS A 129 -14.77 0.10 -10.50
N ILE A 130 -15.71 0.12 -9.57
CA ILE A 130 -17.03 -0.49 -9.72
C ILE A 130 -18.09 0.60 -9.88
N ASN A 131 -18.66 0.69 -11.08
CA ASN A 131 -19.75 1.59 -11.45
C ASN A 131 -20.88 0.78 -12.10
N PRO A 132 -21.76 0.12 -11.31
CA PRO A 132 -22.72 -0.84 -11.84
C PRO A 132 -23.55 -0.27 -13.01
N PRO A 133 -23.70 -1.00 -14.13
CA PRO A 133 -23.32 -2.40 -14.34
C PRO A 133 -21.85 -2.61 -14.81
N GLN A 134 -21.07 -1.53 -14.92
CA GLN A 134 -19.70 -1.55 -15.45
C GLN A 134 -18.69 -1.78 -14.32
N MET A 135 -17.73 -2.67 -14.59
CA MET A 135 -16.50 -2.80 -13.81
C MET A 135 -15.34 -2.56 -14.75
N GLY A 136 -14.32 -1.85 -14.29
CA GLY A 136 -13.18 -1.49 -15.12
C GLY A 136 -11.92 -1.19 -14.33
N ILE A 137 -10.82 -1.14 -15.06
CA ILE A 137 -9.54 -0.62 -14.58
C ILE A 137 -9.43 0.83 -15.04
N GLU A 138 -9.21 1.75 -14.10
CA GLU A 138 -8.88 3.14 -14.37
C GLU A 138 -7.41 3.41 -14.00
N SER A 139 -6.91 4.58 -14.36
CA SER A 139 -5.58 5.00 -13.94
C SER A 139 -5.51 6.49 -13.68
N TYR A 140 -4.65 6.87 -12.75
CA TYR A 140 -4.28 8.24 -12.42
C TYR A 140 -2.78 8.41 -12.64
N THR A 141 -2.37 9.50 -13.30
CA THR A 141 -0.94 9.80 -13.53
C THR A 141 -0.55 11.00 -12.69
N GLY A 142 0.39 10.81 -11.79
CA GLY A 142 0.98 11.86 -10.96
C GLY A 142 2.37 12.23 -11.45
N LYS A 143 2.78 13.48 -11.20
CA LYS A 143 4.16 13.91 -11.36
C LYS A 143 4.82 14.05 -9.99
N ILE A 144 6.05 13.58 -9.88
CA ILE A 144 6.91 13.81 -8.73
C ILE A 144 7.43 15.24 -8.89
N VAL A 145 7.03 16.12 -7.98
CA VAL A 145 7.46 17.53 -7.96
C VAL A 145 8.61 17.63 -6.96
N GLU A 146 9.74 18.19 -7.41
CA GLU A 146 10.93 18.49 -6.58
C GLU A 146 10.69 19.69 -5.65
#